data_AF-A0A7X4Y4F9-F1
#
_entry.id   AF-A0A7X4Y4F9-F1
#
_cell.length_a   1.000
_cell.length_b   1.000
_cell.length_c   1.000
_cell.angle_alpha   90.00
_cell.angle_beta   90.00
_cell.angle_gamma   90.00
#
_symmetry.space_group_name_H-M   'P 1'
#
loop_
_entity.id
_entity.type
_entity.pdbx_description
1 polymer ?
#
loop_
_entity_poly.entity_id
_entity_poly.type
_entity_poly.pdbx_seq_one_letter_code
_entity_poly.pdbx_strand_id
1 'polypeptide(L)'
;MRRPLFRAPFLLCSALLLTTGCESMKPRAVSPSDGTTATATEQPDASAPTEASVLDAGVPNTDATPSPWQRARVGDRVEYAFSAHRGRPGADTGVGVAGHVTLEVVSVQAPWAWLTVTFTDDQGRPLAHPRLSQPRVLPMRTEETQPWKEEHRGQRSAEQTTAAGRTWEARRFLDDRRPSDGPLHNRLYANEPGPLYLTHGLLDASTTLSGFGASGSQQLTLVSFRQGSDAAGNVPVLDRPWGPGTWYDVRQDLSGTPSVRRVCLGAERGFVLRKELTGPTGDAPCADFRDAEPQPLEEALLAAVSEAVSQPQQWPPVAAGTAPPRRETFTVAQHPIPAFVLEAPAGEGAERRVQVTTYAADPWGAALNGLADEARFIPLADSVYRTAPKGKRVPEDGTELAGWGKWVIDGGR
;
A
#
# COMPACT_ATOMS: atom_id res chain seq x y z
N MET A 1 5.55 47.88 -40.69
CA MET A 1 4.34 48.65 -41.01
C MET A 1 3.14 47.72 -41.05
N ARG A 2 2.04 48.14 -40.40
CA ARG A 2 0.63 47.70 -40.50
C ARG A 2 0.22 46.28 -40.05
N ARG A 3 -0.50 46.28 -38.91
CA ARG A 3 -1.58 45.35 -38.52
C ARG A 3 -2.73 45.35 -39.56
N PRO A 4 -3.65 44.38 -39.47
CA PRO A 4 -4.99 44.76 -38.99
C PRO A 4 -5.59 43.84 -37.91
N LEU A 5 -6.70 44.34 -37.38
CA LEU A 5 -7.46 44.00 -36.17
C LEU A 5 -8.71 43.15 -36.45
N PHE A 6 -9.08 42.33 -35.46
CA PHE A 6 -10.40 41.87 -34.99
C PHE A 6 -11.52 41.45 -35.97
N ARG A 7 -12.12 40.27 -35.69
CA ARG A 7 -13.50 40.14 -35.18
C ARG A 7 -13.80 38.71 -34.70
N ALA A 8 -14.23 38.58 -33.44
CA ALA A 8 -15.10 37.49 -32.97
C ALA A 8 -16.55 37.72 -33.50
N PRO A 9 -17.49 36.76 -33.38
CA PRO A 9 -18.33 36.80 -32.17
C PRO A 9 -19.02 35.50 -31.70
N PHE A 10 -19.60 35.63 -30.50
CA PHE A 10 -20.74 34.92 -29.86
C PHE A 10 -20.54 33.64 -29.04
N LEU A 11 -20.43 33.92 -27.73
CA LEU A 11 -20.97 33.21 -26.57
C LEU A 11 -22.40 32.66 -26.76
N LEU A 12 -22.64 31.49 -26.19
CA LEU A 12 -23.93 31.13 -25.60
C LEU A 12 -23.68 30.50 -24.22
N CYS A 13 -24.11 31.23 -23.19
CA CYS A 13 -24.20 30.79 -21.80
C CYS A 13 -25.21 29.65 -21.68
N SER A 14 -24.90 28.67 -20.83
CA SER A 14 -25.91 27.91 -20.11
C SER A 14 -25.44 27.76 -18.68
N ALA A 15 -26.00 28.62 -17.83
CA ALA A 15 -25.89 28.54 -16.39
C ALA A 15 -26.93 27.53 -15.89
N LEU A 16 -26.48 26.55 -15.11
CA LEU A 16 -27.32 25.90 -14.09
C LEU A 16 -26.50 25.87 -12.80
N LEU A 17 -26.91 26.78 -11.91
CA LEU A 17 -26.54 26.83 -10.50
C LEU A 17 -27.16 25.62 -9.79
N LEU A 18 -26.35 24.77 -9.17
CA LEU A 18 -26.68 24.16 -7.88
C LEU A 18 -25.38 24.06 -7.06
N THR A 19 -25.41 24.79 -5.96
CA THR A 19 -24.37 25.01 -4.96
C THR A 19 -24.33 23.87 -3.95
N THR A 20 -23.14 23.35 -3.67
CA THR A 20 -22.59 22.85 -2.39
C THR A 20 -21.20 22.32 -2.77
N GLY A 21 -20.15 23.13 -2.77
CA GLY A 21 -19.39 23.43 -1.56
C GLY A 21 -18.20 22.46 -1.41
N CYS A 22 -17.31 22.38 -2.41
CA CYS A 22 -15.99 21.77 -2.23
C CYS A 22 -15.13 22.72 -1.38
N GLU A 23 -15.24 22.65 -0.05
CA GLU A 23 -14.25 23.26 0.82
C GLU A 23 -12.98 22.41 0.81
N SER A 24 -11.99 22.92 0.09
CA SER A 24 -10.59 22.53 0.22
C SER A 24 -10.15 22.81 1.66
N MET A 25 -10.02 21.77 2.49
CA MET A 25 -9.39 21.89 3.80
C MET A 25 -7.92 22.25 3.62
N LYS A 26 -7.66 23.55 3.62
CA LYS A 26 -6.33 24.13 3.71
C LYS A 26 -5.78 23.84 5.11
N PRO A 27 -4.58 23.26 5.25
CA PRO A 27 -3.99 23.06 6.57
C PRO A 27 -3.80 24.42 7.25
N ARG A 28 -4.42 24.57 8.41
CA ARG A 28 -4.33 25.78 9.25
C ARG A 28 -2.96 25.75 9.94
N ALA A 29 -2.00 26.46 9.37
CA ALA A 29 -0.78 26.83 10.07
C ALA A 29 -1.14 27.91 11.11
N VAL A 30 -0.94 27.63 12.39
CA VAL A 30 -1.00 28.65 13.44
C VAL A 30 0.44 29.01 13.79
N SER A 31 0.91 30.15 13.29
CA SER A 31 2.07 30.85 13.84
C SER A 31 1.65 31.58 15.12
N PRO A 32 2.47 31.57 16.18
CA PRO A 32 2.21 32.36 17.38
C PRO A 32 2.54 33.83 17.13
N SER A 33 1.66 34.73 17.55
CA SER A 33 1.89 36.17 17.59
C SER A 33 2.49 36.59 18.93
N ASP A 34 3.49 37.47 18.87
CA ASP A 34 4.20 38.11 19.97
C ASP A 34 3.40 39.18 20.73
N GLY A 35 3.80 39.41 21.99
CA GLY A 35 3.56 40.61 22.80
C GLY A 35 2.77 40.32 24.10
N THR A 36 3.29 40.49 25.32
CA THR A 36 3.88 41.75 25.85
C THR A 36 4.60 41.55 27.21
N THR A 37 5.90 41.92 27.22
CA THR A 37 6.87 42.47 28.23
C THR A 37 6.94 42.16 29.74
N ALA A 38 8.23 42.17 30.16
CA ALA A 38 8.89 42.51 31.45
C ALA A 38 9.26 41.31 32.34
N THR A 39 10.49 41.10 32.85
CA THR A 39 11.66 41.97 33.07
C THR A 39 12.93 41.09 33.23
N ALA A 40 14.10 41.69 32.99
CA ALA A 40 15.43 41.09 33.04
C ALA A 40 15.83 40.51 34.41
N THR A 41 16.63 39.43 34.44
CA THR A 41 18.11 39.40 34.67
C THR A 41 18.55 37.97 35.02
N GLU A 42 19.79 37.64 34.65
CA GLU A 42 20.66 36.57 35.18
C GLU A 42 20.69 35.17 34.50
N GLN A 43 21.75 34.98 33.72
CA GLN A 43 22.43 33.72 33.37
C GLN A 43 23.70 33.68 34.25
N PRO A 44 24.14 32.54 34.85
CA PRO A 44 24.89 31.54 34.08
C PRO A 44 24.81 30.06 34.51
N ASP A 45 25.40 29.26 33.63
CA ASP A 45 26.01 27.92 33.79
C ASP A 45 25.17 26.65 33.57
N ALA A 46 25.41 26.10 32.36
CA ALA A 46 25.96 24.77 32.13
C ALA A 46 25.49 23.62 33.02
N SER A 47 24.64 22.76 32.45
CA SER A 47 24.77 21.29 32.53
C SER A 47 23.86 20.64 31.49
N ALA A 48 24.45 19.92 30.55
CA ALA A 48 23.73 18.92 29.76
C ALA A 48 23.23 17.80 30.68
N PRO A 49 22.11 17.14 30.34
CA PRO A 49 22.15 15.69 30.36
C PRO A 49 21.51 15.06 29.11
N THR A 50 22.37 14.31 28.42
CA THR A 50 22.19 12.90 28.01
C THR A 50 20.79 12.43 27.62
N GLU A 51 20.69 12.06 26.34
CA GLU A 51 19.69 11.15 25.80
C GLU A 51 19.48 9.94 26.73
N ALA A 52 18.25 9.79 27.21
CA ALA A 52 17.78 8.54 27.78
C ALA A 52 16.54 8.12 26.98
N SER A 53 16.77 7.29 25.96
CA SER A 53 15.75 6.38 25.44
C SER A 53 15.28 5.50 26.59
N VAL A 54 14.10 5.79 27.14
CA VAL A 54 13.46 4.91 28.10
C VAL A 54 12.84 3.75 27.32
N LEU A 55 13.59 2.65 27.24
CA LEU A 55 13.06 1.32 26.98
C LEU A 55 12.12 0.95 28.14
N ASP A 56 10.83 0.83 27.86
CA ASP A 56 9.85 0.32 28.81
C ASP A 56 10.12 -1.18 29.03
N ALA A 57 10.85 -1.48 30.11
CA ALA A 57 11.21 -2.82 30.52
C ALA A 57 10.00 -3.49 31.19
N GLY A 58 9.65 -4.68 30.68
CA GLY A 58 8.38 -5.35 30.93
C GLY A 58 8.08 -5.72 32.38
N VAL A 59 6.82 -5.47 32.76
CA VAL A 59 6.11 -6.28 33.74
C VAL A 59 5.41 -7.40 32.97
N PRO A 60 5.60 -8.69 33.31
CA PRO A 60 4.89 -9.78 32.66
C PRO A 60 3.41 -9.73 33.09
N ASN A 61 2.55 -9.20 32.23
CA ASN A 61 1.10 -9.31 32.39
C ASN A 61 0.71 -10.79 32.27
N THR A 62 0.34 -11.38 33.40
CA THR A 62 -0.13 -12.77 33.52
C THR A 62 -1.62 -12.93 33.23
N ASP A 63 -2.32 -11.83 32.90
CA ASP A 63 -3.66 -11.83 32.32
C ASP A 63 -3.58 -11.39 30.86
N ALA A 64 -3.24 -12.33 29.97
CA ALA A 64 -3.30 -12.08 28.54
C ALA A 64 -4.76 -11.86 28.15
N THR A 65 -5.18 -10.60 28.07
CA THR A 65 -6.48 -10.25 27.50
C THR A 65 -6.56 -10.86 26.11
N PRO A 66 -7.57 -11.70 25.82
CA PRO A 66 -7.68 -12.37 24.53
C PRO A 66 -7.66 -11.34 23.40
N SER A 67 -6.93 -11.67 22.33
CA SER A 67 -6.82 -10.83 21.14
C SER A 67 -8.22 -10.37 20.69
N PRO A 68 -8.42 -9.09 20.34
CA PRO A 68 -9.66 -8.66 19.72
C PRO A 68 -10.07 -9.50 18.50
N TRP A 69 -9.10 -10.03 17.76
CA TRP A 69 -9.30 -10.92 16.61
C TRP A 69 -9.92 -12.27 16.94
N GLN A 70 -9.78 -12.76 18.18
CA GLN A 70 -10.48 -13.97 18.63
C GLN A 70 -12.00 -13.77 18.74
N ARG A 71 -12.45 -12.51 18.74
CA ARG A 71 -13.87 -12.13 18.77
C ARG A 71 -14.36 -11.60 17.41
N ALA A 72 -13.62 -11.87 16.33
CA ALA A 72 -14.00 -11.44 14.99
C ALA A 72 -15.36 -12.02 14.60
N ARG A 73 -16.18 -11.20 13.93
CA ARG A 73 -17.57 -11.52 13.54
C ARG A 73 -17.77 -11.28 12.07
N VAL A 74 -18.55 -12.14 11.42
CA VAL A 74 -18.93 -11.91 10.03
C VAL A 74 -19.80 -10.66 9.92
N GLY A 75 -19.39 -9.74 9.06
CA GLY A 75 -19.98 -8.42 8.86
C GLY A 75 -19.33 -7.31 9.67
N ASP A 76 -18.32 -7.61 10.51
CA ASP A 76 -17.43 -6.59 11.06
C ASP A 76 -16.82 -5.82 9.90
N ARG A 77 -17.01 -4.51 9.90
CA ARG A 77 -16.67 -3.65 8.77
C ARG A 77 -16.09 -2.33 9.26
N VAL A 78 -15.02 -1.90 8.62
CA VAL A 78 -14.48 -0.54 8.73
C VAL A 78 -14.34 0.07 7.34
N GLU A 79 -14.62 1.35 7.24
CA GLU A 79 -14.55 2.11 6.00
C GLU A 79 -13.75 3.39 6.23
N TYR A 80 -12.78 3.62 5.35
CA TYR A 80 -11.95 4.82 5.34
C TYR A 80 -12.12 5.55 4.01
N ALA A 81 -12.25 6.88 4.07
CA ALA A 81 -11.95 7.72 2.94
C ALA A 81 -10.44 7.73 2.77
N PHE A 82 -9.95 7.53 1.55
CA PHE A 82 -8.54 7.59 1.23
C PHE A 82 -8.27 8.63 0.16
N SER A 83 -7.08 9.20 0.22
CA SER A 83 -6.51 9.97 -0.88
C SER A 83 -5.01 9.73 -0.94
N ALA A 84 -4.47 9.73 -2.14
CA ALA A 84 -3.04 9.72 -2.37
C ALA A 84 -2.71 10.61 -3.57
N HIS A 85 -1.62 11.36 -3.46
CA HIS A 85 -1.16 12.28 -4.48
C HIS A 85 0.36 12.29 -4.54
N ARG A 86 0.89 12.41 -5.76
CA ARG A 86 2.32 12.63 -6.01
C ARG A 86 2.47 13.68 -7.11
N GLY A 87 3.29 14.67 -6.83
CA GLY A 87 3.64 15.73 -7.76
C GLY A 87 5.12 16.07 -7.69
N ARG A 88 5.55 16.93 -8.60
CA ARG A 88 6.82 17.65 -8.43
C ARG A 88 6.55 18.93 -7.65
N PRO A 89 7.46 19.33 -6.74
CA PRO A 89 7.39 20.64 -6.11
C PRO A 89 7.27 21.74 -7.17
N GLY A 90 6.20 22.55 -7.10
CA GLY A 90 5.95 23.66 -8.04
C GLY A 90 5.35 23.27 -9.40
N ALA A 91 4.95 22.02 -9.61
CA ALA A 91 4.22 21.61 -10.81
C ALA A 91 2.69 21.62 -10.57
N ASP A 92 1.94 22.23 -11.48
CA ASP A 92 0.46 22.22 -11.47
C ASP A 92 -0.14 20.85 -11.87
N THR A 93 0.71 19.90 -12.25
CA THR A 93 0.32 18.56 -12.69
C THR A 93 0.91 17.52 -11.74
N GLY A 94 0.04 16.76 -11.09
CA GLY A 94 0.42 15.61 -10.29
C GLY A 94 -0.60 14.50 -10.46
N VAL A 95 -0.18 13.27 -10.15
CA VAL A 95 -1.01 12.08 -10.24
C VAL A 95 -1.66 11.88 -8.88
N GLY A 96 -2.95 11.53 -8.86
CA GLY A 96 -3.65 11.24 -7.62
C GLY A 96 -4.76 10.23 -7.79
N VAL A 97 -5.15 9.63 -6.68
CA VAL A 97 -6.28 8.71 -6.56
C VAL A 97 -6.96 8.96 -5.22
N ALA A 98 -8.29 8.90 -5.20
CA ALA A 98 -9.08 9.07 -4.00
C ALA A 98 -10.35 8.21 -4.09
N GLY A 99 -10.96 7.96 -2.94
CA GLY A 99 -12.20 7.21 -2.83
C GLY A 99 -12.35 6.60 -1.45
N HIS A 100 -12.98 5.44 -1.38
CA HIS A 100 -13.26 4.72 -0.14
C HIS A 100 -12.59 3.34 -0.16
N VAL A 101 -12.01 2.93 0.96
CA VAL A 101 -11.54 1.57 1.19
C VAL A 101 -12.35 0.94 2.31
N THR A 102 -12.92 -0.23 2.02
CA THR A 102 -13.71 -1.04 2.97
C THR A 102 -12.96 -2.32 3.28
N LEU A 103 -12.85 -2.64 4.57
CA LEU A 103 -12.44 -3.96 5.06
C LEU A 103 -13.65 -4.59 5.74
N GLU A 104 -14.04 -5.79 5.30
CA GLU A 104 -15.18 -6.51 5.85
C GLU A 104 -14.83 -7.97 6.10
N VAL A 105 -15.11 -8.47 7.30
CA VAL A 105 -14.99 -9.89 7.63
C VAL A 105 -16.15 -10.64 6.98
N VAL A 106 -15.84 -11.56 6.06
CA VAL A 106 -16.84 -12.32 5.29
C VAL A 106 -16.99 -13.76 5.76
N SER A 107 -15.99 -14.31 6.44
CA SER A 107 -16.07 -15.63 7.07
C SER A 107 -15.15 -15.71 8.28
N VAL A 108 -15.56 -16.47 9.30
CA VAL A 108 -14.76 -16.79 10.48
C VAL A 108 -14.80 -18.30 10.68
N GLN A 109 -13.64 -18.94 10.50
CA GLN A 109 -13.44 -20.38 10.70
C GLN A 109 -12.06 -20.59 11.30
N ALA A 110 -12.02 -20.93 12.59
CA ALA A 110 -10.76 -21.08 13.30
C ALA A 110 -9.78 -22.00 12.53
N PRO A 111 -8.50 -21.58 12.36
CA PRO A 111 -7.85 -20.45 13.01
C PRO A 111 -7.90 -19.11 12.22
N TRP A 112 -8.77 -18.99 11.21
CA TRP A 112 -8.79 -17.89 10.25
C TRP A 112 -10.05 -17.01 10.32
N ALA A 113 -9.85 -15.71 10.15
CA ALA A 113 -10.89 -14.77 9.72
C ALA A 113 -10.57 -14.35 8.29
N TRP A 114 -11.56 -14.36 7.40
CA TRP A 114 -11.42 -13.98 6.01
C TRP A 114 -12.00 -12.59 5.79
N LEU A 115 -11.18 -11.69 5.27
CA LEU A 115 -11.60 -10.33 4.94
C LEU A 115 -11.71 -10.15 3.44
N THR A 116 -12.66 -9.32 3.02
CA THR A 116 -12.67 -8.70 1.70
C THR A 116 -12.22 -7.25 1.84
N VAL A 117 -11.24 -6.86 1.03
CA VAL A 117 -10.77 -5.47 0.89
C VAL A 117 -11.25 -4.93 -0.44
N THR A 118 -12.00 -3.83 -0.43
CA THR A 118 -12.58 -3.23 -1.64
C THR A 118 -12.28 -1.74 -1.69
N PHE A 119 -11.88 -1.25 -2.86
CA PHE A 119 -11.69 0.17 -3.13
C PHE A 119 -12.76 0.66 -4.12
N THR A 120 -13.40 1.77 -3.79
CA THR A 120 -14.46 2.37 -4.62
C THR A 120 -14.28 3.87 -4.76
N ASP A 121 -14.92 4.46 -5.77
CA ASP A 121 -15.14 5.90 -5.82
C ASP A 121 -16.20 6.34 -4.78
N ASP A 122 -16.45 7.65 -4.69
CA ASP A 122 -17.45 8.24 -3.78
C ASP A 122 -18.90 7.80 -4.09
N GLN A 123 -19.14 7.19 -5.27
CA GLN A 123 -20.44 6.64 -5.66
C GLN A 123 -20.54 5.13 -5.38
N GLY A 124 -19.53 4.54 -4.74
CA GLY A 124 -19.47 3.10 -4.44
C GLY A 124 -19.15 2.23 -5.66
N ARG A 125 -18.69 2.81 -6.77
CA ARG A 125 -18.31 2.07 -7.99
C ARG A 125 -16.83 1.68 -7.93
N PRO A 126 -16.42 0.58 -8.59
CA PRO A 126 -15.01 0.22 -8.70
C PRO A 126 -14.18 1.36 -9.30
N LEU A 127 -12.98 1.58 -8.75
CA LEU A 127 -12.06 2.59 -9.28
C LEU A 127 -11.56 2.22 -10.67
N ALA A 128 -11.36 3.22 -11.52
CA ALA A 128 -10.76 3.02 -12.84
C ALA A 128 -9.27 2.61 -12.76
N HIS A 129 -8.61 2.84 -11.62
CA HIS A 129 -7.21 2.48 -11.42
C HIS A 129 -7.02 0.96 -11.49
N PRO A 130 -6.19 0.41 -12.41
CA PRO A 130 -6.10 -1.03 -12.63
C PRO A 130 -5.89 -1.84 -11.36
N ARG A 131 -4.96 -1.40 -10.49
CA ARG A 131 -4.63 -2.11 -9.24
C ARG A 131 -5.73 -2.07 -8.17
N LEU A 132 -6.53 -1.02 -8.13
CA LEU A 132 -7.57 -0.84 -7.11
C LEU A 132 -8.98 -1.19 -7.62
N SER A 133 -9.10 -1.65 -8.87
CA SER A 133 -10.38 -1.85 -9.56
C SER A 133 -11.16 -3.10 -9.16
N GLN A 134 -10.60 -3.96 -8.30
CA GLN A 134 -11.18 -5.26 -7.99
C GLN A 134 -11.12 -5.54 -6.47
N PRO A 135 -12.08 -6.28 -5.90
CA PRO A 135 -11.98 -6.76 -4.52
C PRO A 135 -10.83 -7.75 -4.32
N ARG A 136 -10.24 -7.75 -3.11
CA ARG A 136 -9.18 -8.68 -2.68
C ARG A 136 -9.62 -9.51 -1.50
N VAL A 137 -9.08 -10.72 -1.39
CA VAL A 137 -9.28 -11.60 -0.24
C VAL A 137 -8.03 -11.58 0.64
N LEU A 138 -8.24 -11.51 1.95
CA LEU A 138 -7.18 -11.49 2.96
C LEU A 138 -7.54 -12.47 4.10
N PRO A 139 -6.91 -13.65 4.18
CA PRO A 139 -6.96 -14.50 5.36
C PRO A 139 -6.12 -13.88 6.47
N MET A 140 -6.70 -13.77 7.67
CA MET A 140 -6.06 -13.27 8.87
C MET A 140 -6.11 -14.35 9.95
N ARG A 141 -4.96 -14.75 10.48
CA ARG A 141 -4.92 -15.68 11.60
C ARG A 141 -5.42 -14.97 12.86
N THR A 142 -6.35 -15.58 13.59
CA THR A 142 -6.93 -14.98 14.80
C THR A 142 -6.14 -15.29 16.07
N GLU A 143 -5.38 -16.39 16.04
CA GLU A 143 -4.48 -16.84 17.10
C GLU A 143 -3.12 -16.15 17.02
N GLU A 144 -2.45 -16.05 18.17
CA GLU A 144 -1.07 -15.55 18.26
C GLU A 144 -0.07 -16.69 18.08
N THR A 145 0.81 -16.59 17.10
CA THR A 145 1.99 -17.46 16.97
C THR A 145 3.23 -16.81 17.54
N GLN A 146 3.26 -15.47 17.58
CA GLN A 146 4.33 -14.69 18.17
C GLN A 146 3.88 -13.27 18.56
N PRO A 147 4.57 -12.62 19.52
CA PRO A 147 4.19 -11.31 20.01
C PRO A 147 4.58 -10.20 19.03
N TRP A 148 3.71 -9.95 18.05
CA TRP A 148 3.77 -8.77 17.20
C TRP A 148 3.36 -7.54 17.99
N LYS A 149 4.13 -6.47 17.89
CA LYS A 149 3.82 -5.18 18.53
C LYS A 149 3.80 -4.09 17.49
N GLU A 150 2.77 -3.24 17.56
CA GLU A 150 2.74 -2.00 16.81
C GLU A 150 3.83 -1.05 17.35
N GLU A 151 4.82 -0.76 16.51
CA GLU A 151 5.81 0.26 16.81
C GLU A 151 5.35 1.61 16.25
N HIS A 152 4.83 2.45 17.13
CA HIS A 152 4.52 3.84 16.79
C HIS A 152 5.73 4.72 17.09
N ARG A 153 6.16 5.50 16.10
CA ARG A 153 7.26 6.46 16.22
C ARG A 153 6.73 7.88 16.44
N GLY A 154 7.61 8.73 16.97
CA GLY A 154 7.34 10.16 17.13
C GLY A 154 6.69 10.55 18.45
N GLN A 155 6.29 11.82 18.55
CA GLN A 155 5.71 12.40 19.75
C GLN A 155 4.30 11.86 19.98
N ARG A 156 4.04 11.40 21.20
CA ARG A 156 2.74 10.88 21.63
C ARG A 156 1.94 11.96 22.36
N SER A 157 0.67 12.14 21.99
CA SER A 157 -0.28 12.98 22.72
C SER A 157 -1.64 12.29 22.87
N ALA A 158 -2.36 12.62 23.95
CA ALA A 158 -3.75 12.22 24.12
C ALA A 158 -4.67 13.29 23.53
N GLU A 159 -5.76 12.88 22.89
CA GLU A 159 -6.71 13.77 22.24
C GLU A 159 -8.11 13.17 22.32
N GLN A 160 -9.13 14.03 22.43
CA GLN A 160 -10.53 13.64 22.25
C GLN A 160 -10.99 14.14 20.88
N THR A 161 -11.50 13.24 20.04
CA THR A 161 -11.93 13.58 18.67
C THR A 161 -13.29 12.96 18.34
N THR A 162 -13.97 13.48 17.33
CA THR A 162 -15.22 12.90 16.82
C THR A 162 -15.02 12.38 15.40
N ALA A 163 -15.24 11.07 15.22
CA ALA A 163 -15.09 10.39 13.93
C ALA A 163 -16.19 9.33 13.78
N ALA A 164 -16.73 9.18 12.55
CA ALA A 164 -17.84 8.27 12.25
C ALA A 164 -19.04 8.40 13.22
N GLY A 165 -19.39 9.64 13.61
CA GLY A 165 -20.52 9.92 14.50
C GLY A 165 -20.33 9.55 15.97
N ARG A 166 -19.11 9.16 16.39
CA ARG A 166 -18.77 8.84 17.78
C ARG A 166 -17.60 9.70 18.27
N THR A 167 -17.64 10.06 19.55
CA THR A 167 -16.50 10.68 20.26
C THR A 167 -15.56 9.60 20.80
N TRP A 168 -14.27 9.79 20.59
CA TRP A 168 -13.21 8.85 20.92
C TRP A 168 -12.19 9.50 21.84
N GLU A 169 -11.83 8.79 22.90
CA GLU A 169 -10.55 8.99 23.56
C GLU A 169 -9.47 8.36 22.69
N ALA A 170 -8.55 9.19 22.20
CA ALA A 170 -7.59 8.80 21.18
C ALA A 170 -6.16 9.17 21.57
N ARG A 171 -5.22 8.59 20.84
CA ARG A 171 -3.79 8.80 20.98
C ARG A 171 -3.22 9.13 19.62
N ARG A 172 -2.55 10.26 19.54
CA ARG A 172 -1.85 10.72 18.35
C ARG A 172 -0.37 10.39 18.44
N PHE A 173 0.20 10.00 17.31
CA PHE A 173 1.63 9.82 17.11
C PHE A 173 2.06 10.70 15.93
N LEU A 174 3.03 11.59 16.18
CA LEU A 174 3.53 12.55 15.21
C LEU A 174 5.05 12.39 15.05
N ASP A 175 5.50 11.90 13.89
CA ASP A 175 6.91 11.74 13.53
C ASP A 175 7.24 12.68 12.36
N ASP A 176 7.80 13.86 12.66
CA ASP A 176 8.18 14.86 11.65
C ASP A 176 9.65 14.74 11.29
N ARG A 177 9.93 14.08 10.15
CA ARG A 177 11.29 13.91 9.62
C ARG A 177 11.60 14.84 8.45
N ARG A 178 10.70 15.77 8.14
CA ARG A 178 10.89 16.74 7.05
C ARG A 178 12.17 17.59 7.21
N PRO A 179 12.63 17.93 8.43
CA PRO A 179 13.92 18.61 8.60
C PRO A 179 15.14 17.81 8.09
N SER A 180 15.03 16.49 7.93
CA SER A 180 16.05 15.60 7.40
C SER A 180 15.60 14.90 6.11
N ASP A 181 14.82 15.61 5.28
CA ASP A 181 14.26 15.13 4.00
C ASP A 181 13.42 13.85 4.10
N GLY A 182 12.90 13.56 5.29
CA GLY A 182 11.98 12.48 5.55
C GLY A 182 10.51 12.91 5.50
N PRO A 183 9.59 11.95 5.61
CA PRO A 183 8.16 12.24 5.67
C PRO A 183 7.74 12.85 7.01
N LEU A 184 6.58 13.51 7.01
CA LEU A 184 5.77 13.71 8.21
C LEU A 184 4.74 12.59 8.31
N HIS A 185 4.80 11.80 9.38
CA HIS A 185 3.76 10.82 9.71
C HIS A 185 2.89 11.35 10.84
N ASN A 186 1.58 11.29 10.64
CA ASN A 186 0.58 11.57 11.64
C ASN A 186 -0.38 10.37 11.71
N ARG A 187 -0.54 9.80 12.90
CA ARG A 187 -1.45 8.69 13.16
C ARG A 187 -2.28 8.98 14.38
N LEU A 188 -3.57 8.67 14.31
CA LEU A 188 -4.52 8.84 15.40
C LEU A 188 -5.29 7.54 15.61
N TYR A 189 -5.16 6.96 16.79
CA TYR A 189 -5.79 5.69 17.16
C TYR A 189 -6.73 5.87 18.33
N ALA A 190 -7.86 5.17 18.32
CA ALA A 190 -8.73 5.03 19.49
C ALA A 190 -8.03 4.22 20.59
N ASN A 191 -8.08 4.71 21.83
CA ASN A 191 -7.55 3.95 22.98
C ASN A 191 -8.33 2.66 23.21
N GLU A 192 -9.65 2.69 22.96
CA GLU A 192 -10.53 1.53 23.02
C GLU A 192 -11.05 1.24 21.60
N PRO A 193 -10.40 0.36 20.84
CA PRO A 193 -10.70 0.19 19.42
C PRO A 193 -12.12 -0.35 19.18
N GLY A 194 -12.63 -1.20 20.09
CA GLY A 194 -13.94 -1.85 19.94
C GLY A 194 -14.07 -2.52 18.55
N PRO A 195 -15.02 -2.09 17.70
CA PRO A 195 -15.19 -2.64 16.35
C PRO A 195 -14.07 -2.27 15.35
N LEU A 196 -13.18 -1.33 15.70
CA LEU A 196 -12.05 -0.89 14.86
C LEU A 196 -10.81 -1.79 14.99
N TYR A 197 -10.94 -2.98 15.57
CA TYR A 197 -9.80 -3.88 15.77
C TYR A 197 -9.14 -4.37 14.48
N LEU A 198 -9.85 -4.28 13.34
CA LEU A 198 -9.33 -4.65 12.02
C LEU A 198 -8.08 -3.84 11.63
N THR A 199 -7.96 -2.62 12.16
CA THR A 199 -6.89 -1.64 11.88
C THR A 199 -6.36 -1.02 13.18
N HIS A 200 -6.30 -1.82 14.24
CA HIS A 200 -5.77 -1.43 15.56
C HIS A 200 -6.38 -0.16 16.17
N GLY A 201 -7.62 0.18 15.80
CA GLY A 201 -8.28 1.40 16.27
C GLY A 201 -8.02 2.65 15.44
N LEU A 202 -7.49 2.53 14.22
CA LEU A 202 -7.16 3.70 13.40
C LEU A 202 -8.40 4.61 13.16
N LEU A 203 -8.25 5.89 13.49
CA LEU A 203 -9.23 6.94 13.22
C LEU A 203 -8.80 7.85 12.06
N ASP A 204 -7.53 8.22 12.02
CA ASP A 204 -6.93 9.04 10.96
C ASP A 204 -5.44 8.70 10.80
N ALA A 205 -4.99 8.54 9.57
CA ALA A 205 -3.59 8.40 9.23
C ALA A 205 -3.26 9.30 8.05
N SER A 206 -2.19 10.07 8.15
CA SER A 206 -1.65 10.83 7.03
C SER A 206 -0.14 10.76 6.98
N THR A 207 0.41 10.65 5.77
CA THR A 207 1.83 10.80 5.49
C THR A 207 1.99 11.93 4.48
N THR A 208 2.78 12.95 4.83
CA THR A 208 3.15 14.03 3.92
C THR A 208 4.61 13.85 3.50
N LEU A 209 4.84 13.77 2.21
CA LEU A 209 6.18 13.70 1.60
C LEU A 209 6.62 15.12 1.26
N SER A 210 7.75 15.54 1.82
CA SER A 210 8.41 16.80 1.46
C SER A 210 9.92 16.64 1.52
N GLY A 211 10.61 16.94 0.42
CA GLY A 211 12.07 16.84 0.30
C GLY A 211 12.49 16.61 -1.15
N PHE A 212 13.78 16.81 -1.45
CA PHE A 212 14.47 16.61 -2.75
C PHE A 212 13.62 16.03 -3.91
N GLY A 213 12.89 16.90 -4.62
CA GLY A 213 12.25 16.56 -5.90
C GLY A 213 10.93 15.80 -5.85
N ALA A 214 10.39 15.48 -4.67
CA ALA A 214 9.10 14.81 -4.51
C ALA A 214 8.17 15.59 -3.57
N SER A 215 6.97 15.92 -4.05
CA SER A 215 5.85 16.33 -3.21
C SER A 215 4.78 15.25 -3.25
N GLY A 216 4.15 14.97 -2.14
CA GLY A 216 3.07 14.00 -2.12
C GLY A 216 2.42 13.88 -0.77
N SER A 217 1.27 13.24 -0.76
CA SER A 217 0.57 12.91 0.47
C SER A 217 -0.24 11.64 0.27
N GLN A 218 -0.51 10.96 1.38
CA GLN A 218 -1.47 9.87 1.45
C GLN A 218 -2.21 9.96 2.77
N GLN A 219 -3.48 9.60 2.76
CA GLN A 219 -4.34 9.71 3.92
C GLN A 219 -5.38 8.59 3.94
N LEU A 220 -5.73 8.16 5.15
CA LEU A 220 -6.91 7.37 5.50
C LEU A 220 -7.65 8.09 6.63
N THR A 221 -8.95 8.28 6.49
CA THR A 221 -9.79 8.89 7.54
C THR A 221 -11.06 8.06 7.73
N LEU A 222 -11.36 7.70 8.98
CA LEU A 222 -12.49 6.84 9.31
C LEU A 222 -13.82 7.50 8.90
N VAL A 223 -14.58 6.80 8.06
CA VAL A 223 -15.90 7.22 7.57
C VAL A 223 -17.00 6.50 8.33
N SER A 224 -16.92 5.18 8.40
CA SER A 224 -17.94 4.36 9.04
C SER A 224 -17.33 3.09 9.63
N PHE A 225 -18.03 2.52 10.59
CA PHE A 225 -17.74 1.20 11.12
C PHE A 225 -19.04 0.49 11.48
N ARG A 226 -19.01 -0.83 11.49
CA ARG A 226 -20.15 -1.65 11.84
C ARG A 226 -19.67 -2.95 12.47
N GLN A 227 -20.35 -3.35 13.52
CA GLN A 227 -20.14 -4.66 14.14
C GLN A 227 -20.97 -5.72 13.44
N GLY A 228 -20.37 -6.88 13.21
CA GLY A 228 -20.98 -8.03 12.59
C GLY A 228 -21.79 -8.89 13.55
N SER A 229 -22.11 -10.09 13.07
CA SER A 229 -22.85 -11.14 13.77
C SER A 229 -21.99 -12.39 13.96
N ASP A 230 -22.37 -13.25 14.90
CA ASP A 230 -21.65 -14.50 15.20
C ASP A 230 -21.90 -15.61 14.14
N ALA A 231 -22.30 -15.23 12.92
CA ALA A 231 -22.41 -16.15 11.80
C ALA A 231 -21.01 -16.60 11.31
N ALA A 232 -20.90 -17.82 10.79
CA ALA A 232 -19.63 -18.35 10.27
C ALA A 232 -19.25 -17.81 8.88
N GLY A 233 -20.25 -17.41 8.07
CA GLY A 233 -20.04 -16.96 6.69
C GLY A 233 -19.54 -18.06 5.74
N ASN A 234 -19.29 -17.69 4.49
CA ASN A 234 -18.75 -18.59 3.47
C ASN A 234 -17.30 -18.25 3.20
N VAL A 235 -16.40 -19.23 3.28
CA VAL A 235 -14.98 -19.00 3.02
C VAL A 235 -14.80 -18.64 1.55
N PRO A 236 -14.19 -17.48 1.24
CA PRO A 236 -13.90 -17.10 -0.13
C PRO A 236 -12.78 -17.95 -0.72
N VAL A 237 -12.77 -18.07 -2.05
CA VAL A 237 -11.64 -18.66 -2.79
C VAL A 237 -10.53 -17.61 -2.93
N LEU A 238 -9.28 -18.02 -2.72
CA LEU A 238 -8.09 -17.19 -2.91
C LEU A 238 -7.72 -17.02 -4.40
N ASP A 239 -8.68 -16.66 -5.25
CA ASP A 239 -8.41 -16.35 -6.66
C ASP A 239 -7.68 -15.02 -6.81
N ARG A 240 -8.03 -14.03 -5.98
CA ARG A 240 -7.45 -12.67 -5.95
C ARG A 240 -6.98 -12.32 -4.53
N PRO A 241 -5.97 -13.05 -4.01
CA PRO A 241 -5.38 -12.75 -2.72
C PRO A 241 -4.80 -11.34 -2.74
N TRP A 242 -4.96 -10.59 -1.64
CA TRP A 242 -4.13 -9.40 -1.46
C TRP A 242 -2.66 -9.81 -1.31
N GLY A 243 -2.40 -10.90 -0.59
CA GLY A 243 -1.06 -11.45 -0.43
C GLY A 243 -1.06 -12.61 0.56
N PRO A 244 -1.51 -12.39 1.81
CA PRO A 244 -1.54 -13.43 2.85
C PRO A 244 -2.21 -14.72 2.42
N GLY A 245 -1.61 -15.85 2.82
CA GLY A 245 -2.03 -17.19 2.44
C GLY A 245 -1.40 -17.71 1.14
N THR A 246 -0.47 -16.94 0.55
CA THR A 246 0.19 -17.29 -0.71
C THR A 246 1.71 -17.19 -0.64
N TRP A 247 2.35 -17.69 -1.69
CA TRP A 247 3.78 -17.54 -1.95
C TRP A 247 4.03 -17.38 -3.44
N TYR A 248 5.16 -16.77 -3.81
CA TYR A 248 5.65 -16.76 -5.19
C TYR A 248 7.17 -16.77 -5.24
N ASP A 249 7.70 -17.31 -6.33
CA ASP A 249 9.13 -17.42 -6.60
C ASP A 249 9.55 -16.47 -7.72
N VAL A 250 10.66 -15.79 -7.52
CA VAL A 250 11.33 -15.00 -8.54
C VAL A 250 12.68 -15.63 -8.81
N ARG A 251 12.89 -16.08 -10.05
CA ARG A 251 14.22 -16.44 -10.53
C ARG A 251 14.95 -15.16 -10.92
N GLN A 252 16.19 -15.03 -10.47
CA GLN A 252 17.05 -13.90 -10.77
C GLN A 252 18.35 -14.43 -11.35
N ASP A 253 18.77 -13.86 -12.47
CA ASP A 253 20.10 -14.06 -13.03
C ASP A 253 20.82 -12.72 -12.93
N LEU A 254 21.78 -12.63 -12.01
CA LEU A 254 22.56 -11.42 -11.78
C LEU A 254 24.02 -11.73 -12.08
N SER A 255 24.57 -11.07 -13.10
CA SER A 255 25.94 -11.24 -13.55
C SER A 255 26.31 -12.71 -13.82
N GLY A 256 25.35 -13.47 -14.38
CA GLY A 256 25.50 -14.90 -14.69
C GLY A 256 25.37 -15.85 -13.50
N THR A 257 24.93 -15.37 -12.33
CA THR A 257 24.67 -16.20 -11.16
C THR A 257 23.17 -16.39 -10.99
N PRO A 258 22.62 -17.56 -11.33
CA PRO A 258 21.20 -17.84 -11.15
C PRO A 258 20.90 -18.07 -9.66
N SER A 259 19.81 -17.46 -9.20
CA SER A 259 19.25 -17.65 -7.86
C SER A 259 17.73 -17.67 -7.92
N VAL A 260 17.10 -18.27 -6.92
CA VAL A 260 15.65 -18.23 -6.73
C VAL A 260 15.37 -17.65 -5.36
N ARG A 261 14.48 -16.66 -5.35
CA ARG A 261 13.97 -16.02 -4.14
C ARG A 261 12.48 -16.32 -4.02
N ARG A 262 12.09 -16.92 -2.91
CA ARG A 262 10.68 -17.09 -2.54
C ARG A 262 10.22 -15.95 -1.65
N VAL A 263 9.05 -15.42 -1.92
CA VAL A 263 8.33 -14.50 -1.04
C VAL A 263 7.14 -15.24 -0.47
N CYS A 264 7.08 -15.30 0.86
CA CYS A 264 6.01 -15.86 1.65
C CYS A 264 5.18 -14.75 2.28
N LEU A 265 3.86 -14.81 2.11
CA LEU A 265 2.94 -13.80 2.62
C LEU A 265 1.94 -14.44 3.58
N GLY A 266 1.88 -13.92 4.80
CA GLY A 266 0.96 -14.36 5.86
C GLY A 266 0.31 -13.17 6.54
N ALA A 267 -0.61 -13.43 7.45
CA ALA A 267 -1.19 -12.39 8.28
C ALA A 267 -1.69 -12.96 9.60
N GLU A 268 -1.51 -12.17 10.65
CA GLU A 268 -1.87 -12.53 12.00
C GLU A 268 -2.30 -11.31 12.78
N ARG A 269 -3.48 -11.37 13.40
CA ARG A 269 -4.00 -10.39 14.36
C ARG A 269 -3.84 -8.91 13.97
N GLY A 270 -4.06 -8.59 12.70
CA GLY A 270 -3.97 -7.21 12.19
C GLY A 270 -2.62 -6.87 11.57
N PHE A 271 -1.68 -7.80 11.51
CA PHE A 271 -0.40 -7.63 10.81
C PHE A 271 -0.37 -8.45 9.53
N VAL A 272 0.13 -7.86 8.47
CA VAL A 272 0.57 -8.55 7.25
C VAL A 272 2.04 -8.90 7.45
N LEU A 273 2.39 -10.15 7.13
CA LEU A 273 3.71 -10.73 7.38
C LEU A 273 4.37 -11.05 6.04
N ARG A 274 5.58 -10.54 5.85
CA ARG A 274 6.40 -10.84 4.67
C ARG A 274 7.66 -11.57 5.10
N LYS A 275 7.97 -12.68 4.43
CA LYS A 275 9.22 -13.41 4.63
C LYS A 275 9.85 -13.76 3.29
N GLU A 276 11.12 -13.44 3.14
CA GLU A 276 11.88 -13.76 1.94
C GLU A 276 12.87 -14.89 2.22
N LEU A 277 12.91 -15.89 1.34
CA LEU A 277 13.77 -17.05 1.44
C LEU A 277 14.61 -17.17 0.17
N THR A 278 15.88 -17.54 0.31
CA THR A 278 16.80 -17.79 -0.82
C THR A 278 17.11 -19.28 -0.93
N GLY A 279 17.18 -19.78 -2.17
CA GLY A 279 17.52 -21.17 -2.47
C GLY A 279 16.35 -21.99 -3.05
N PRO A 280 16.53 -23.32 -3.23
CA PRO A 280 15.52 -24.17 -3.82
C PRO A 280 14.36 -24.37 -2.84
N THR A 281 13.18 -23.92 -3.22
CA THR A 281 12.00 -23.88 -2.34
C THR A 281 10.96 -24.96 -2.66
N GLY A 282 11.03 -25.58 -3.85
CA GLY A 282 10.12 -26.64 -4.28
C GLY A 282 8.64 -26.24 -4.18
N ASP A 283 7.70 -27.17 -4.17
CA ASP A 283 6.27 -26.83 -4.00
C ASP A 283 5.84 -26.71 -2.52
N ALA A 284 6.80 -26.68 -1.58
CA ALA A 284 6.51 -26.70 -0.16
C ALA A 284 5.85 -25.38 0.31
N PRO A 285 4.75 -25.44 1.08
CA PRO A 285 4.11 -24.26 1.61
C PRO A 285 5.02 -23.52 2.62
N CYS A 286 4.78 -22.22 2.79
CA CYS A 286 5.44 -21.42 3.83
C CYS A 286 4.89 -21.83 5.20
N ALA A 287 5.66 -22.62 5.95
CA ALA A 287 5.19 -23.20 7.21
C ALA A 287 5.46 -22.32 8.44
N ASP A 288 6.40 -21.37 8.37
CA ASP A 288 6.84 -20.58 9.53
C ASP A 288 7.16 -19.13 9.17
N PHE A 289 6.48 -18.21 9.86
CA PHE A 289 6.65 -16.76 9.75
C PHE A 289 7.48 -16.16 10.89
N ARG A 290 8.21 -16.97 11.65
CA ARG A 290 9.32 -16.48 12.48
C ARG A 290 10.26 -15.64 11.64
N ASP A 291 10.68 -14.51 12.19
CA ASP A 291 11.55 -13.52 11.55
C ASP A 291 10.94 -12.86 10.29
N ALA A 292 9.63 -13.01 10.06
CA ALA A 292 8.93 -12.22 9.04
C ALA A 292 8.92 -10.74 9.44
N GLU A 293 8.94 -9.87 8.45
CA GLU A 293 8.74 -8.43 8.63
C GLU A 293 7.24 -8.18 8.84
N PRO A 294 6.82 -7.70 10.03
CA PRO A 294 5.42 -7.40 10.29
C PRO A 294 5.09 -5.99 9.84
N GLN A 295 3.95 -5.82 9.19
CA GLN A 295 3.40 -4.53 8.82
C GLN A 295 1.95 -4.44 9.32
N PRO A 296 1.59 -3.44 10.15
CA PRO A 296 0.21 -3.23 10.55
C PRO A 296 -0.70 -3.07 9.33
N LEU A 297 -1.92 -3.61 9.39
CA LEU A 297 -2.83 -3.66 8.25
C LEU A 297 -3.13 -2.26 7.70
N GLU A 298 -3.27 -1.28 8.58
CA GLU A 298 -3.49 0.11 8.20
C GLU A 298 -2.30 0.73 7.44
N GLU A 299 -1.07 0.34 7.76
CA GLU A 299 0.11 0.75 7.00
C GLU A 299 0.16 0.03 5.65
N ALA A 300 -0.28 -1.23 5.59
CA ALA A 300 -0.42 -1.95 4.31
C ALA A 300 -1.47 -1.30 3.39
N LEU A 301 -2.58 -0.82 3.94
CA LEU A 301 -3.59 -0.05 3.19
C LEU A 301 -3.00 1.27 2.68
N LEU A 302 -2.27 2.00 3.52
CA LEU A 302 -1.57 3.22 3.12
C LEU A 302 -0.54 2.97 2.01
N ALA A 303 0.22 1.88 2.10
CA ALA A 303 1.16 1.46 1.07
C ALA A 303 0.43 1.15 -0.25
N ALA A 304 -0.68 0.42 -0.20
CA ALA A 304 -1.47 0.09 -1.39
C ALA A 304 -1.97 1.34 -2.14
N VAL A 305 -2.46 2.36 -1.43
CA VAL A 305 -2.89 3.62 -2.07
C VAL A 305 -1.71 4.45 -2.56
N SER A 306 -0.57 4.42 -1.88
CA SER A 306 0.69 5.07 -2.33
C SER A 306 1.23 4.45 -3.61
N GLU A 307 1.22 3.13 -3.68
CA GLU A 307 1.70 2.36 -4.82
C GLU A 307 0.81 2.58 -6.04
N ALA A 308 -0.51 2.72 -5.85
CA ALA A 308 -1.42 3.06 -6.94
C ALA A 308 -1.02 4.39 -7.62
N VAL A 309 -0.59 5.40 -6.86
CA VAL A 309 -0.11 6.67 -7.46
C VAL A 309 1.26 6.52 -8.12
N SER A 310 2.07 5.56 -7.65
CA SER A 310 3.39 5.27 -8.21
C SER A 310 3.32 4.45 -9.50
N GLN A 311 2.23 3.72 -9.70
CA GLN A 311 2.02 2.89 -10.87
C GLN A 311 1.30 3.64 -12.00
N PRO A 312 1.50 3.21 -13.25
CA PRO A 312 0.80 3.83 -14.37
C PRO A 312 -0.71 3.64 -14.28
N GLN A 313 -1.45 4.71 -14.57
CA GLN A 313 -2.92 4.69 -14.59
C GLN A 313 -3.52 3.84 -15.73
N GLN A 314 -2.66 3.31 -16.60
CA GLN A 314 -3.02 2.41 -17.69
C GLN A 314 -2.21 1.12 -17.60
N TRP A 315 -2.80 0.02 -18.05
CA TRP A 315 -2.15 -1.28 -18.11
C TRP A 315 -2.20 -1.86 -19.54
N PRO A 316 -1.10 -2.43 -20.06
CA PRO A 316 0.24 -2.48 -19.49
C PRO A 316 0.88 -1.07 -19.38
N PRO A 317 1.95 -0.90 -18.58
CA PRO A 317 2.63 0.37 -18.40
C PRO A 317 3.48 0.73 -19.63
N VAL A 318 2.83 1.13 -20.73
CA VAL A 318 3.50 1.57 -21.96
C VAL A 318 3.79 3.07 -21.88
N ALA A 319 5.05 3.46 -22.06
CA ALA A 319 5.42 4.87 -22.17
C ALA A 319 5.00 5.45 -23.53
N ALA A 320 4.63 6.73 -23.56
CA ALA A 320 4.28 7.39 -24.81
C ALA A 320 5.47 7.39 -25.78
N GLY A 321 5.22 7.03 -27.05
CA GLY A 321 6.25 7.02 -28.10
C GLY A 321 7.12 5.75 -28.17
N THR A 322 6.87 4.73 -27.35
CA THR A 322 7.51 3.42 -27.52
C THR A 322 6.82 2.59 -28.61
N ALA A 323 7.52 1.59 -29.14
CA ALA A 323 6.92 0.64 -30.08
C ALA A 323 5.68 -0.05 -29.45
N PRO A 324 4.68 -0.43 -30.26
CA PRO A 324 3.52 -1.15 -29.77
C PRO A 324 3.92 -2.44 -29.04
N PRO A 325 3.29 -2.77 -27.90
CA PRO A 325 3.58 -4.00 -27.18
C PRO A 325 3.21 -5.22 -28.04
N ARG A 326 4.08 -6.23 -28.05
CA ARG A 326 3.81 -7.52 -28.69
C ARG A 326 3.00 -8.41 -27.75
N ARG A 327 1.99 -9.10 -28.26
CA ARG A 327 1.23 -10.11 -27.50
C ARG A 327 1.90 -11.46 -27.58
N GLU A 328 2.09 -12.12 -26.44
CA GLU A 328 2.65 -13.47 -26.33
C GLU A 328 1.97 -14.27 -25.22
N THR A 329 2.35 -15.54 -25.07
CA THR A 329 2.00 -16.36 -23.92
C THR A 329 3.27 -16.60 -23.11
N PHE A 330 3.30 -16.08 -21.88
CA PHE A 330 4.35 -16.35 -20.91
C PHE A 330 3.98 -17.59 -20.12
N THR A 331 4.91 -18.54 -19.95
CA THR A 331 4.61 -19.81 -19.29
C THR A 331 5.40 -19.91 -17.99
N VAL A 332 4.70 -20.10 -16.88
CA VAL A 332 5.30 -20.35 -15.56
C VAL A 332 4.81 -21.70 -15.06
N ALA A 333 5.72 -22.67 -14.97
CA ALA A 333 5.37 -24.07 -14.73
C ALA A 333 4.25 -24.54 -15.68
N GLN A 334 3.04 -24.79 -15.17
CA GLN A 334 1.88 -25.24 -15.95
C GLN A 334 0.87 -24.12 -16.26
N HIS A 335 1.19 -22.86 -15.95
CA HIS A 335 0.29 -21.72 -16.13
C HIS A 335 0.62 -20.95 -17.43
N PRO A 336 -0.24 -21.02 -18.47
CA PRO A 336 -0.13 -20.17 -19.64
C PRO A 336 -0.75 -18.80 -19.35
N ILE A 337 0.08 -17.76 -19.31
CA ILE A 337 -0.32 -16.39 -18.99
C ILE A 337 -0.30 -15.55 -20.28
N PRO A 338 -1.45 -15.02 -20.74
CA PRO A 338 -1.46 -14.01 -21.79
C PRO A 338 -0.64 -12.79 -21.34
N ALA A 339 0.31 -12.35 -22.17
CA ALA A 339 1.29 -11.34 -21.79
C ALA A 339 1.54 -10.31 -22.90
N PHE A 340 2.02 -9.15 -22.49
CA PHE A 340 2.57 -8.10 -23.36
C PHE A 340 4.08 -8.00 -23.16
N VAL A 341 4.82 -7.99 -24.26
CA VAL A 341 6.28 -7.80 -24.27
C VAL A 341 6.59 -6.42 -24.84
N LEU A 342 7.38 -5.66 -24.08
CA LEU A 342 7.89 -4.36 -24.45
C LEU A 342 9.40 -4.45 -24.60
N GLU A 343 9.94 -3.83 -25.65
CA GLU A 343 11.38 -3.64 -25.82
C GLU A 343 11.70 -2.15 -25.73
N ALA A 344 12.69 -1.79 -24.91
CA ALA A 344 13.23 -0.45 -24.81
C ALA A 344 14.76 -0.47 -24.94
N PRO A 345 15.38 0.54 -25.60
CA PRO A 345 16.82 0.71 -25.52
C PRO A 345 17.27 0.88 -24.07
N ALA A 346 18.32 0.18 -23.64
CA ALA A 346 18.88 0.30 -22.31
C ALA A 346 20.32 0.85 -22.41
N GLY A 347 20.64 1.94 -21.72
CA GLY A 347 22.01 2.48 -21.61
C GLY A 347 22.46 3.49 -22.69
N GLU A 348 23.58 4.15 -22.40
CA GLU A 348 24.28 5.12 -23.26
C GLU A 348 25.69 4.58 -23.58
N GLY A 349 26.10 4.52 -24.86
CA GLY A 349 27.44 4.05 -25.26
C GLY A 349 27.50 3.32 -26.62
N ALA A 350 28.65 2.68 -26.89
CA ALA A 350 28.92 1.97 -28.15
C ALA A 350 28.36 0.54 -28.21
N GLU A 351 28.07 -0.08 -27.07
CA GLU A 351 27.38 -1.38 -26.99
C GLU A 351 25.87 -1.20 -26.99
N ARG A 352 25.17 -1.89 -27.89
CA ARG A 352 23.71 -1.81 -27.99
C ARG A 352 23.07 -2.77 -27.00
N ARG A 353 22.50 -2.21 -25.94
CA ARG A 353 21.72 -2.94 -24.93
C ARG A 353 20.22 -2.69 -25.14
N VAL A 354 19.42 -3.71 -24.87
CA VAL A 354 17.95 -3.68 -24.96
C VAL A 354 17.38 -4.31 -23.71
N GLN A 355 16.47 -3.60 -23.05
CA GLN A 355 15.63 -4.15 -21.99
C GLN A 355 14.36 -4.73 -22.61
N VAL A 356 14.03 -5.96 -22.22
CA VAL A 356 12.81 -6.64 -22.62
C VAL A 356 12.01 -6.91 -21.35
N THR A 357 10.84 -6.29 -21.27
CA THR A 357 9.97 -6.39 -20.11
C THR A 357 8.64 -7.02 -20.51
N THR A 358 8.23 -8.04 -19.77
CA THR A 358 7.02 -8.82 -20.01
C THR A 358 6.03 -8.56 -18.88
N TYR A 359 4.84 -8.09 -19.20
CA TYR A 359 3.73 -7.89 -18.25
C TYR A 359 2.59 -8.85 -18.55
N ALA A 360 1.81 -9.21 -17.54
CA ALA A 360 0.53 -9.87 -17.78
C ALA A 360 -0.37 -8.99 -18.66
N ALA A 361 -1.15 -9.58 -19.56
CA ALA A 361 -2.10 -8.82 -20.37
C ALA A 361 -3.26 -8.28 -19.54
N ASP A 362 -3.70 -9.07 -18.56
CA ASP A 362 -4.69 -8.71 -17.55
C ASP A 362 -4.20 -9.20 -16.18
N PRO A 363 -3.80 -8.30 -15.26
CA PRO A 363 -3.39 -8.64 -13.89
C PRO A 363 -4.49 -9.34 -13.09
N TRP A 364 -5.75 -9.12 -13.46
CA TRP A 364 -6.92 -9.76 -12.84
C TRP A 364 -7.37 -11.03 -13.54
N GLY A 365 -6.70 -11.42 -14.61
CA GLY A 365 -7.03 -12.59 -15.39
C GLY A 365 -6.90 -13.89 -14.59
N ALA A 366 -7.73 -14.88 -14.95
CA ALA A 366 -7.78 -16.17 -14.27
C ALA A 366 -6.46 -16.96 -14.34
N ALA A 367 -5.60 -16.68 -15.32
CA ALA A 367 -4.29 -17.29 -15.47
C ALA A 367 -3.34 -16.99 -14.29
N LEU A 368 -3.65 -15.98 -13.47
CA LEU A 368 -2.88 -15.56 -12.31
C LEU A 368 -3.58 -15.92 -10.99
N ASN A 369 -4.64 -16.73 -10.99
CA ASN A 369 -5.36 -17.08 -9.75
C ASN A 369 -4.40 -17.63 -8.68
N GLY A 370 -4.56 -17.18 -7.44
CA GLY A 370 -3.68 -17.53 -6.33
C GLY A 370 -2.34 -16.78 -6.29
N LEU A 371 -2.00 -15.96 -7.28
CA LEU A 371 -0.84 -15.07 -7.22
C LEU A 371 -1.16 -13.82 -6.38
N ALA A 372 -0.25 -13.42 -5.49
CA ALA A 372 -0.35 -12.23 -4.65
C ALA A 372 -0.52 -10.93 -5.47
N ASP A 373 -1.22 -9.93 -4.90
CA ASP A 373 -1.49 -8.63 -5.54
C ASP A 373 -0.19 -7.97 -6.03
N GLU A 374 0.83 -7.90 -5.18
CA GLU A 374 2.11 -7.27 -5.54
C GLU A 374 2.74 -7.88 -6.81
N ALA A 375 2.70 -9.21 -6.94
CA ALA A 375 3.34 -9.93 -8.04
C ALA A 375 2.55 -9.81 -9.36
N ARG A 376 1.26 -9.44 -9.30
CA ARG A 376 0.42 -9.21 -10.50
C ARG A 376 0.73 -7.90 -11.21
N PHE A 377 1.22 -6.89 -10.46
CA PHE A 377 1.45 -5.53 -10.96
C PHE A 377 2.92 -5.19 -11.18
N ILE A 378 3.80 -6.19 -11.15
CA ILE A 378 5.21 -6.09 -11.57
C ILE A 378 5.42 -6.86 -12.88
N PRO A 379 6.56 -6.68 -13.57
CA PRO A 379 6.91 -7.53 -14.71
C PRO A 379 6.91 -9.02 -14.33
N LEU A 380 6.30 -9.85 -15.19
CA LEU A 380 6.43 -11.31 -15.14
C LEU A 380 7.85 -11.73 -15.49
N ALA A 381 8.52 -10.97 -16.36
CA ALA A 381 9.93 -11.09 -16.64
C ALA A 381 10.50 -9.73 -17.05
N ASP A 382 11.73 -9.43 -16.63
CA ASP A 382 12.48 -8.25 -17.06
C ASP A 382 13.92 -8.68 -17.29
N SER A 383 14.46 -8.45 -18.49
CA SER A 383 15.79 -8.93 -18.86
C SER A 383 16.52 -7.90 -19.72
N VAL A 384 17.79 -7.70 -19.42
CA VAL A 384 18.70 -6.86 -20.21
C VAL A 384 19.52 -7.77 -21.13
N TYR A 385 19.48 -7.46 -22.42
CA TYR A 385 20.26 -8.15 -23.43
C TYR A 385 21.33 -7.22 -24.00
N ARG A 386 22.56 -7.72 -24.06
CA ARG A 386 23.66 -7.08 -24.78
C ARG A 386 23.76 -7.64 -26.19
N THR A 387 23.91 -6.76 -27.17
CA THR A 387 24.19 -7.14 -28.57
C THR A 387 25.62 -6.73 -28.93
N ALA A 388 26.50 -7.71 -29.14
CA ALA A 388 27.83 -7.43 -29.67
C ALA A 388 27.74 -6.90 -31.12
N PRO A 389 28.71 -6.11 -31.62
CA PRO A 389 28.64 -5.44 -32.94
C PRO A 389 28.33 -6.33 -34.16
N LYS A 390 28.48 -7.66 -34.04
CA LYS A 390 28.09 -8.68 -35.05
C LYS A 390 27.53 -9.97 -34.42
N GLY A 391 27.03 -9.90 -33.18
CA GLY A 391 26.64 -11.08 -32.39
C GLY A 391 25.13 -11.23 -32.19
N LYS A 392 24.71 -12.40 -31.70
CA LYS A 392 23.36 -12.62 -31.16
C LYS A 392 23.20 -11.84 -29.85
N ARG A 393 21.95 -11.53 -29.48
CA ARG A 393 21.61 -11.02 -28.14
C ARG A 393 22.05 -12.05 -27.09
N VAL A 394 22.76 -11.59 -26.06
CA VAL A 394 23.18 -12.41 -24.92
C VAL A 394 22.52 -11.80 -23.67
N PRO A 395 21.81 -12.59 -22.84
CA PRO A 395 21.26 -12.09 -21.58
C PRO A 395 22.41 -11.68 -20.65
N GLU A 396 22.27 -10.52 -20.01
CA GLU A 396 23.23 -9.97 -19.05
C GLU A 396 22.72 -10.15 -17.62
N ASP A 397 21.54 -9.58 -17.37
CA ASP A 397 20.81 -9.70 -16.10
C ASP A 397 19.33 -9.93 -16.40
N GLY A 398 18.62 -10.58 -15.49
CA GLY A 398 17.19 -10.73 -15.60
C GLY A 398 16.50 -11.19 -14.33
N THR A 399 15.21 -10.92 -14.27
CA THR A 399 14.29 -11.44 -13.25
C THR A 399 13.08 -12.03 -13.94
N GLU A 400 12.51 -13.09 -13.38
CA GLU A 400 11.28 -13.70 -13.89
C GLU A 400 10.48 -14.39 -12.77
N LEU A 401 9.16 -14.39 -12.91
CA LEU A 401 8.27 -15.20 -12.09
C LEU A 401 8.50 -16.68 -12.42
N ALA A 402 8.89 -17.45 -11.41
CA ALA A 402 9.25 -18.87 -11.56
C ALA A 402 8.15 -19.82 -11.05
N GLY A 403 7.29 -19.36 -10.13
CA GLY A 403 6.19 -20.15 -9.57
C GLY A 403 5.38 -19.36 -8.56
N TRP A 404 4.20 -19.87 -8.19
CA TRP A 404 3.40 -19.37 -7.07
C TRP A 404 2.43 -20.43 -6.59
N GLY A 405 1.87 -20.21 -5.40
CA GLY A 405 0.88 -21.11 -4.84
C GLY A 405 0.20 -20.56 -3.60
N LYS A 406 -0.73 -21.35 -3.08
CA LYS A 406 -1.52 -21.07 -1.88
C LYS A 406 -1.16 -22.06 -0.78
N TRP A 407 -1.14 -21.62 0.46
CA TRP A 407 -0.88 -22.47 1.62
C TRP A 407 -1.98 -22.40 2.69
N VAL A 408 -2.87 -21.40 2.62
CA VAL A 408 -4.14 -21.43 3.34
C VAL A 408 -5.16 -22.16 2.48
N ILE A 409 -5.88 -23.10 3.10
CA ILE A 409 -6.90 -23.91 2.43
C ILE A 409 -8.18 -23.08 2.35
N ASP A 410 -8.66 -22.86 1.12
CA ASP A 410 -9.96 -22.23 0.84
C ASP A 410 -11.09 -23.18 1.28
N GLY A 411 -12.21 -22.66 1.80
CA GLY A 411 -13.27 -23.49 2.40
C GLY A 411 -14.15 -24.22 1.37
N GLY A 412 -13.56 -25.22 0.73
CA GLY A 412 -14.24 -26.03 -0.28
C GLY A 412 -13.85 -27.49 -0.28
N ARG A 413 -13.71 -28.13 0.89
CA ARG A 413 -13.22 -29.52 1.06
C ARG A 413 -11.75 -29.75 0.69
#